data_AF-A0A9Q9ALN2-F1
#
_entry.id   AF-A0A9Q9ALN2-F1
#
_cell.length_a   1.000
_cell.length_b   1.000
_cell.length_c   1.000
_cell.angle_alpha   90.00
_cell.angle_beta   90.00
_cell.angle_gamma   90.00
#
_symmetry.space_group_name_H-M   'P 1'
#
loop_
_entity.id
_entity.type
_entity.pdbx_description
1 polymer ?
#
loop_
_entity_poly.entity_id
_entity_poly.type
_entity_poly.pdbx_seq_one_letter_code
_entity_poly.pdbx_strand_id
1 'polypeptide(L)'
;MLGTFADTNFSFEGSTTVRVGSKEPVGDLPQIFNDFWPSRLADDGKPVLGTGPYRVQEFSRSDGRGSATLELVDDTARPDAPRVITAIHEPNGEKRLQLLRDGVVDVALNLERADNLDLLDLAPPLQWERVTSTLSVMYYFNCFSGIFTDPGARLAANLAIDNNELVRQVYKGFALPSATAVSPVHLGFTQAGLSPVPYDPSAARALLKEFDLIEPITLRTPEYMPEHAEKISAFVASALTEVGFRVNIELETNRPEYARSIGLRKQVGDLALFDSTPNTTFRVLDDKVSSENNATWWLGYHDAEFQRLFAEVKGTVADAARGQAYAKCLQRVQQNPPWLYVAHPEVIWATGPGVSVHIGASGVLSLT
;
A
#
# COMPACT_ATOMS: atom_id res chain seq x y z
N MET A 1 -0.46 4.15 16.49
CA MET A 1 -1.16 3.05 17.19
C MET A 1 -2.14 3.70 18.19
N LEU A 2 -3.17 4.40 17.69
CA LEU A 2 -3.99 5.30 18.51
C LEU A 2 -5.45 5.13 18.07
N GLY A 3 -6.25 4.45 18.90
CA GLY A 3 -7.62 4.05 18.61
C GLY A 3 -7.90 2.65 19.13
N THR A 4 -7.57 1.62 18.34
CA THR A 4 -7.94 0.21 18.57
C THR A 4 -7.39 -0.41 19.87
N PHE A 5 -6.27 0.07 20.39
CA PHE A 5 -5.63 -0.46 21.61
C PHE A 5 -5.84 0.40 22.87
N ALA A 6 -6.54 1.53 22.77
CA ALA A 6 -6.69 2.43 23.91
C ALA A 6 -7.33 1.74 25.13
N ASP A 7 -8.17 0.73 24.87
CA ASP A 7 -8.84 -0.10 25.88
C ASP A 7 -8.30 -1.55 25.94
N THR A 8 -7.12 -1.81 25.38
CA THR A 8 -6.46 -3.12 25.49
C THR A 8 -5.53 -3.16 26.69
N ASN A 9 -5.74 -4.13 27.57
CA ASN A 9 -4.88 -4.41 28.71
C ASN A 9 -3.96 -5.59 28.40
N PHE A 10 -2.69 -5.45 28.81
CA PHE A 10 -1.69 -6.50 28.74
C PHE A 10 -1.38 -6.95 30.16
N SER A 11 -1.54 -8.25 30.43
CA SER A 11 -1.12 -8.85 31.69
C SER A 11 -0.23 -10.08 31.44
N PHE A 12 0.49 -10.49 32.48
CA PHE A 12 1.42 -11.62 32.41
C PHE A 12 0.86 -12.79 33.22
N GLU A 13 0.84 -13.97 32.62
CA GLU A 13 0.47 -15.23 33.26
C GLU A 13 1.69 -16.13 33.40
N GLY A 14 2.68 -15.64 34.14
CA GLY A 14 3.99 -16.28 34.28
C GLY A 14 5.04 -15.69 33.34
N SER A 15 6.17 -16.40 33.18
CA SER A 15 7.34 -15.89 32.45
C SER A 15 7.25 -16.01 30.93
N THR A 16 6.31 -16.79 30.39
CA THR A 16 6.21 -17.09 28.95
C THR A 16 4.83 -16.84 28.35
N THR A 17 3.89 -16.30 29.13
CA THR A 17 2.50 -16.13 28.70
C THR A 17 2.07 -14.68 28.91
N VAL A 18 1.63 -14.03 27.83
CA VAL A 18 1.01 -12.71 27.87
C VAL A 18 -0.48 -12.89 27.58
N ARG A 19 -1.32 -12.34 28.45
CA ARG A 19 -2.76 -12.23 28.22
C ARG A 19 -3.07 -10.83 27.70
N VAL A 20 -3.79 -10.79 26.59
CA VAL A 20 -4.30 -9.54 25.99
C VAL A 20 -5.80 -9.53 26.19
N GLY A 21 -6.31 -8.55 26.94
CA GLY A 21 -7.73 -8.36 27.20
C GLY A 21 -8.22 -7.05 26.58
N SER A 22 -9.36 -7.09 25.89
CA SER A 22 -10.05 -5.91 25.37
C SER A 22 -11.46 -5.82 25.97
N LYS A 23 -12.00 -4.61 26.11
CA LYS A 23 -13.38 -4.41 26.58
C LYS A 23 -14.42 -4.96 25.59
N GLU A 24 -14.13 -4.80 24.30
CA GLU A 24 -14.96 -5.29 23.19
C GLU A 24 -14.22 -6.39 22.42
N PRO A 25 -14.92 -7.31 21.73
CA PRO A 25 -14.29 -8.25 20.82
C PRO A 25 -13.52 -7.52 19.70
N VAL A 26 -12.30 -7.96 19.42
CA VAL A 26 -11.47 -7.43 18.32
C VAL A 26 -10.91 -8.60 17.50
N GLY A 27 -11.65 -9.00 16.46
CA GLY A 27 -11.27 -10.12 15.58
C GLY A 27 -9.94 -9.91 14.84
N ASP A 28 -9.46 -8.67 14.74
CA ASP A 28 -8.22 -8.28 14.06
C ASP A 28 -6.96 -8.35 14.93
N LEU A 29 -7.08 -8.58 16.24
CA LEU A 29 -5.94 -8.61 17.16
C LEU A 29 -4.81 -9.55 16.70
N PRO A 30 -5.07 -10.80 16.27
CA PRO A 30 -4.01 -11.70 15.82
C PRO A 30 -3.21 -11.14 14.63
N GLN A 31 -3.89 -10.49 13.68
CA GLN A 31 -3.23 -9.91 12.51
C GLN A 31 -2.37 -8.70 12.91
N ILE A 32 -2.81 -7.91 13.88
CA ILE A 32 -2.01 -6.76 14.35
C ILE A 32 -0.73 -7.22 15.06
N PHE A 33 -0.78 -8.32 15.83
CA PHE A 33 0.42 -8.86 16.48
C PHE A 33 1.42 -9.47 15.50
N ASN A 34 0.96 -9.94 14.33
CA ASN A 34 1.84 -10.49 13.30
C ASN A 34 2.67 -9.42 12.55
N ASP A 35 2.31 -8.14 12.69
CA ASP A 35 3.05 -7.00 12.11
C ASP A 35 4.12 -6.42 13.07
N PHE A 36 4.37 -7.07 14.22
CA PHE A 36 5.32 -6.59 15.22
C PHE A 36 6.61 -7.44 15.29
N TRP A 37 7.76 -6.82 15.01
CA TRP A 37 9.08 -7.42 15.23
C TRP A 37 9.77 -6.78 16.43
N PRO A 38 9.96 -7.51 17.55
CA PRO A 38 10.70 -6.99 18.68
C PRO A 38 12.17 -6.78 18.28
N SER A 39 12.58 -5.52 18.21
CA SER A 39 13.98 -5.14 18.00
C SER A 39 14.37 -4.01 18.94
N ARG A 40 15.64 -4.01 19.35
CA ARG A 40 16.25 -2.90 20.09
C ARG A 40 17.34 -2.27 19.24
N LEU A 41 17.31 -0.96 19.10
CA LEU A 41 18.38 -0.17 18.50
C LEU A 41 19.29 0.40 19.61
N ALA A 42 20.58 0.57 19.33
CA ALA A 42 21.48 1.39 20.13
C ALA A 42 21.27 2.89 19.84
N ASP A 43 21.92 3.76 20.61
CA ASP A 43 21.81 5.22 20.48
C ASP A 43 22.25 5.73 19.09
N ASP A 44 23.16 5.02 18.43
CA ASP A 44 23.64 5.29 17.07
C ASP A 44 22.71 4.74 15.97
N GLY A 45 21.58 4.13 16.36
CA GLY A 45 20.60 3.52 15.46
C GLY A 45 20.95 2.10 15.00
N LYS A 46 22.09 1.51 15.43
CA LYS A 46 22.43 0.12 15.09
C LYS A 46 21.45 -0.86 15.76
N PRO A 47 20.88 -1.83 15.03
CA PRO A 47 20.11 -2.90 15.67
C PRO A 47 21.04 -3.78 16.53
N VAL A 48 20.72 -3.89 17.83
CA VAL A 48 21.57 -4.59 18.83
C VAL A 48 20.90 -5.79 19.48
N LEU A 49 19.58 -5.92 19.42
CA LEU A 49 18.86 -7.13 19.85
C LEU A 49 17.70 -7.44 18.91
N GLY A 50 17.55 -8.72 18.61
CA GLY A 50 16.41 -9.32 17.92
C GLY A 50 16.36 -10.82 18.23
N THR A 51 15.36 -11.51 17.72
CA THR A 51 15.16 -12.97 17.90
C THR A 51 15.31 -13.76 16.60
N GLY A 52 15.75 -13.11 15.53
CA GLY A 52 15.93 -13.72 14.20
C GLY A 52 17.17 -14.61 14.09
N PRO A 53 17.30 -15.36 12.98
CA PRO A 53 18.40 -16.30 12.78
C PRO A 53 19.75 -15.62 12.49
N TYR A 54 19.76 -14.31 12.19
CA TYR A 54 20.97 -13.54 11.90
C TYR A 54 21.20 -12.45 12.94
N ARG A 55 22.47 -12.23 13.29
CA ARG A 55 22.93 -11.07 14.07
C ARG A 55 23.52 -10.01 13.14
N VAL A 56 23.35 -8.74 13.50
CA VAL A 56 23.98 -7.62 12.78
C VAL A 56 25.44 -7.50 13.21
N GLN A 57 26.36 -7.88 12.33
CA GLN A 57 27.80 -7.78 12.56
C GLN A 57 28.27 -6.34 12.32
N GLU A 58 28.05 -5.85 11.10
CA GLU A 58 28.38 -4.49 10.68
C GLU A 58 27.13 -3.75 10.24
N PHE A 59 27.08 -2.46 10.52
CA PHE A 59 26.00 -1.58 10.12
C PHE A 59 26.55 -0.18 9.91
N SER A 60 26.26 0.40 8.75
CA SER A 60 26.55 1.79 8.46
C SER A 60 25.30 2.43 7.88
N ARG A 61 24.96 3.63 8.35
CA ARG A 61 23.90 4.43 7.77
C ARG A 61 24.24 5.91 7.90
N SER A 62 24.37 6.58 6.77
CA SER A 62 24.63 8.01 6.65
C SER A 62 23.76 8.58 5.54
N ASP A 63 23.10 9.70 5.80
CA ASP A 63 22.22 10.39 4.83
C ASP A 63 21.17 9.48 4.16
N GLY A 64 20.60 8.56 4.96
CA GLY A 64 19.57 7.62 4.49
C GLY A 64 20.08 6.46 3.65
N ARG A 65 21.38 6.44 3.30
CA ARG A 65 22.05 5.33 2.60
C ARG A 65 22.84 4.50 3.60
N GLY A 66 22.96 3.21 3.35
CA GLY A 66 23.66 2.34 4.28
C GLY A 66 23.99 0.96 3.75
N SER A 67 24.72 0.22 4.58
CA SER A 67 25.02 -1.18 4.38
C SER A 67 24.92 -1.94 5.70
N ALA A 68 24.67 -3.24 5.61
CA ALA A 68 24.69 -4.13 6.76
C ALA A 68 25.33 -5.45 6.39
N THR A 69 26.13 -6.00 7.31
CA THR A 69 26.61 -7.38 7.24
C THR A 69 25.92 -8.17 8.34
N LEU A 70 25.21 -9.22 7.94
CA LEU A 70 24.48 -10.11 8.82
C LEU A 70 25.19 -11.46 8.89
N GLU A 71 25.28 -12.04 10.08
CA GLU A 71 25.95 -13.32 10.31
C GLU A 71 24.96 -14.31 10.93
N LEU A 72 24.92 -15.54 10.41
CA LEU A 72 24.05 -16.60 10.91
C LEU A 72 24.43 -16.97 12.35
N VAL A 73 23.44 -17.05 13.24
CA VAL A 73 23.66 -17.30 14.67
C VAL A 73 23.99 -18.76 14.94
N ASP A 74 23.26 -19.68 14.31
CA ASP A 74 23.42 -21.12 14.46
C ASP A 74 23.34 -21.78 13.07
N ASP A 75 24.50 -22.16 12.54
CA ASP A 75 24.60 -22.83 11.24
C ASP A 75 24.21 -24.31 11.30
N THR A 76 24.19 -24.92 12.49
CA THR A 76 23.75 -26.31 12.67
C THR A 76 22.24 -26.43 12.56
N ALA A 77 21.50 -25.41 13.00
CA ALA A 77 20.05 -25.34 12.86
C ALA A 77 19.58 -25.00 11.44
N ARG A 78 20.46 -24.39 10.62
CA ARG A 78 20.14 -23.92 9.25
C ARG A 78 21.33 -24.16 8.31
N PRO A 79 21.65 -25.43 7.97
CA PRO A 79 22.85 -25.77 7.20
C PRO A 79 22.85 -25.21 5.77
N ASP A 80 21.67 -24.98 5.18
CA ASP A 80 21.52 -24.49 3.82
C ASP A 80 21.40 -22.95 3.73
N ALA A 81 21.33 -22.26 4.88
CA ALA A 81 21.20 -20.82 4.91
C ALA A 81 22.55 -20.12 4.66
N PRO A 82 22.58 -18.94 4.01
CA PRO A 82 23.81 -18.20 3.82
C PRO A 82 24.44 -17.86 5.17
N ARG A 83 25.75 -18.11 5.33
CA ARG A 83 26.45 -17.78 6.58
C ARG A 83 26.58 -16.29 6.83
N VAL A 84 26.76 -15.54 5.74
CA VAL A 84 26.93 -14.08 5.75
C VAL A 84 26.03 -13.50 4.67
N ILE A 85 25.34 -12.40 5.00
CA ILE A 85 24.56 -11.61 4.05
C ILE A 85 25.07 -10.18 4.11
N THR A 86 25.43 -9.63 2.95
CA THR A 86 25.74 -8.21 2.82
C THR A 86 24.59 -7.51 2.12
N ALA A 87 23.90 -6.64 2.84
CA ALA A 87 22.87 -5.77 2.29
C ALA A 87 23.47 -4.40 1.97
N ILE A 88 23.22 -3.90 0.75
CA ILE A 88 23.74 -2.63 0.27
C ILE A 88 22.56 -1.80 -0.24
N HIS A 89 22.47 -0.55 0.19
CA HIS A 89 21.44 0.37 -0.31
C HIS A 89 21.86 1.02 -1.62
N GLU A 90 21.18 0.66 -2.70
CA GLU A 90 21.20 1.36 -3.99
C GLU A 90 19.77 1.84 -4.27
N PRO A 91 19.48 3.16 -4.34
CA PRO A 91 18.12 3.67 -4.51
C PRO A 91 17.53 3.42 -5.91
N ASN A 92 18.34 3.35 -6.96
CA ASN A 92 17.85 3.23 -8.33
C ASN A 92 17.66 1.76 -8.76
N GLY A 93 16.45 1.41 -9.24
CA GLY A 93 16.12 0.03 -9.65
C GLY A 93 16.94 -0.48 -10.83
N GLU A 94 17.24 0.37 -11.80
CA GLU A 94 18.08 0.01 -12.96
C GLU A 94 19.52 -0.28 -12.54
N LYS A 95 20.04 0.51 -11.58
CA LYS A 95 21.38 0.28 -11.04
C LYS A 95 21.46 -1.02 -10.23
N ARG A 96 20.41 -1.36 -9.47
CA ARG A 96 20.30 -2.68 -8.80
C ARG A 96 20.34 -3.82 -9.83
N LEU A 97 19.57 -3.71 -10.91
CA LEU A 97 19.58 -4.70 -12.00
C LEU A 97 20.95 -4.81 -12.67
N GLN A 98 21.63 -3.69 -12.91
CA GLN A 98 22.98 -3.69 -13.49
C GLN A 98 23.98 -4.40 -12.57
N LEU A 99 23.96 -4.12 -11.26
CA LEU A 99 24.84 -4.80 -10.30
C LEU A 99 24.62 -6.32 -10.29
N LEU A 100 23.38 -6.78 -10.44
CA LEU A 100 23.07 -8.20 -10.56
C LEU A 100 23.60 -8.79 -11.88
N ARG A 101 23.38 -8.10 -13.00
CA ARG A 101 23.90 -8.53 -14.33
C ARG A 101 25.42 -8.59 -14.37
N ASP A 102 26.09 -7.70 -13.63
CA ASP A 102 27.55 -7.65 -13.50
C ASP A 102 28.10 -8.71 -12.52
N GLY A 103 27.23 -9.45 -11.83
CA GLY A 103 27.62 -10.44 -10.81
C GLY A 103 28.21 -9.82 -9.53
N VAL A 104 27.94 -8.54 -9.29
CA VAL A 104 28.39 -7.82 -8.09
C VAL A 104 27.50 -8.15 -6.89
N VAL A 105 26.23 -8.47 -7.14
CA VAL A 105 25.26 -8.92 -6.12
C VAL A 105 24.56 -10.18 -6.59
N ASP A 106 24.17 -11.03 -5.63
CA ASP A 106 23.44 -12.27 -5.89
C ASP A 106 21.93 -12.05 -6.10
N VAL A 107 21.40 -10.96 -5.53
CA VAL A 107 19.97 -10.64 -5.47
C VAL A 107 19.76 -9.14 -5.69
N ALA A 108 18.82 -8.77 -6.57
CA ALA A 108 18.35 -7.40 -6.73
C ALA A 108 16.85 -7.31 -6.42
N LEU A 109 16.51 -6.51 -5.40
CA LEU A 109 15.14 -6.31 -4.92
C LEU A 109 14.51 -5.05 -5.50
N ASN A 110 13.19 -4.94 -5.41
CA ASN A 110 12.40 -3.75 -5.77
C ASN A 110 12.67 -3.22 -7.19
N LEU A 111 12.82 -4.11 -8.17
CA LEU A 111 13.16 -3.74 -9.53
C LEU A 111 12.04 -2.95 -10.24
N GLU A 112 10.81 -2.99 -9.72
CA GLU A 112 9.69 -2.14 -10.13
C GLU A 112 9.94 -0.63 -9.94
N ARG A 113 11.00 -0.26 -9.21
CA ARG A 113 11.40 1.15 -9.00
C ARG A 113 12.39 1.65 -10.05
N ALA A 114 12.50 0.96 -11.18
CA ALA A 114 13.24 1.43 -12.35
C ALA A 114 12.44 2.52 -13.07
N ASP A 115 13.09 3.58 -13.54
CA ASP A 115 12.42 4.65 -14.30
C ASP A 115 11.92 4.12 -15.65
N ASN A 116 12.72 3.24 -16.26
CA ASN A 116 12.38 2.48 -17.45
C ASN A 116 12.11 0.99 -17.13
N LEU A 117 10.83 0.67 -16.92
CA LEU A 117 10.37 -0.71 -16.69
C LEU A 117 10.60 -1.64 -17.89
N ASP A 118 10.85 -1.13 -19.11
CA ASP A 118 11.14 -1.98 -20.28
C ASP A 118 12.51 -2.69 -20.15
N LEU A 119 13.34 -2.32 -19.16
CA LEU A 119 14.58 -3.03 -18.83
C LEU A 119 14.36 -4.37 -18.13
N LEU A 120 13.17 -4.60 -17.58
CA LEU A 120 12.77 -5.82 -16.89
C LEU A 120 12.31 -6.86 -17.94
N ASP A 121 13.28 -7.47 -18.61
CA ASP A 121 13.06 -8.43 -19.70
C ASP A 121 12.47 -9.77 -19.25
N LEU A 122 12.47 -10.05 -17.95
CA LEU A 122 12.07 -11.33 -17.34
C LEU A 122 12.74 -12.56 -17.99
N ALA A 123 13.95 -12.38 -18.52
CA ALA A 123 14.62 -13.38 -19.32
C ALA A 123 15.73 -14.12 -18.52
N PRO A 124 16.00 -15.41 -18.84
CA PRO A 124 17.18 -16.10 -18.33
C PRO A 124 18.47 -15.43 -18.82
N PRO A 125 19.61 -15.60 -18.11
CA PRO A 125 19.85 -16.58 -17.05
C PRO A 125 19.41 -16.16 -15.64
N LEU A 126 18.99 -14.90 -15.46
CA LEU A 126 18.46 -14.43 -14.18
C LEU A 126 17.15 -15.15 -13.84
N GLN A 127 16.93 -15.40 -12.55
CA GLN A 127 15.65 -15.93 -12.07
C GLN A 127 14.81 -14.77 -11.58
N TRP A 128 13.64 -14.58 -12.18
CA TRP A 128 12.76 -13.45 -11.90
C TRP A 128 11.55 -13.91 -11.11
N GLU A 129 11.20 -13.14 -10.09
CA GLU A 129 9.99 -13.34 -9.32
C GLU A 129 9.29 -12.01 -9.09
N ARG A 130 7.96 -12.10 -8.93
CA ARG A 130 7.12 -10.95 -8.63
C ARG A 130 5.91 -11.36 -7.81
N VAL A 131 5.43 -10.45 -7.00
CA VAL A 131 4.24 -10.66 -6.17
C VAL A 131 3.41 -9.38 -6.10
N THR A 132 2.08 -9.52 -6.16
CA THR A 132 1.19 -8.42 -5.86
C THR A 132 1.33 -8.03 -4.39
N SER A 133 1.57 -6.75 -4.14
CA SER A 133 1.78 -6.19 -2.80
C SER A 133 0.46 -5.88 -2.07
N THR A 134 0.53 -5.68 -0.75
CA THR A 134 -0.50 -4.97 0.02
C THR A 134 -0.55 -3.47 -0.36
N LEU A 135 0.51 -2.93 -0.97
CA LEU A 135 0.57 -1.56 -1.47
C LEU A 135 -0.52 -1.28 -2.50
N SER A 136 -1.27 -0.22 -2.28
CA SER A 136 -2.27 0.32 -3.21
C SER A 136 -1.94 1.77 -3.52
N VAL A 137 -2.03 2.15 -4.79
CA VAL A 137 -1.94 3.54 -5.24
C VAL A 137 -3.35 4.05 -5.53
N MET A 138 -3.67 5.24 -5.04
CA MET A 138 -5.00 5.85 -5.15
C MET A 138 -4.92 7.37 -5.02
N TYR A 139 -5.96 8.08 -5.45
CA TYR A 139 -6.17 9.45 -5.00
C TYR A 139 -7.15 9.48 -3.85
N TYR A 140 -6.76 10.11 -2.76
CA TYR A 140 -7.73 10.51 -1.75
C TYR A 140 -8.63 11.62 -2.29
N PHE A 141 -9.95 11.45 -2.22
CA PHE A 141 -10.88 12.56 -2.46
C PHE A 141 -11.02 13.43 -1.22
N ASN A 142 -11.19 14.73 -1.42
CA ASN A 142 -11.72 15.61 -0.39
C ASN A 142 -13.22 15.43 -0.24
N CYS A 143 -13.63 14.70 0.78
CA CYS A 143 -15.04 14.51 1.09
C CYS A 143 -15.55 15.52 2.13
N PHE A 144 -14.72 16.48 2.58
CA PHE A 144 -15.15 17.55 3.50
C PHE A 144 -15.81 18.72 2.76
N SER A 145 -15.39 19.00 1.54
CA SER A 145 -15.78 20.19 0.79
C SER A 145 -15.60 19.99 -0.72
N GLY A 146 -16.30 20.79 -1.53
CA GLY A 146 -16.18 20.75 -2.98
C GLY A 146 -16.97 19.62 -3.62
N ILE A 147 -16.70 19.38 -4.90
CA ILE A 147 -17.50 18.48 -5.75
C ILE A 147 -17.48 17.02 -5.25
N PHE A 148 -16.37 16.58 -4.67
CA PHE A 148 -16.21 15.20 -4.19
C PHE A 148 -16.87 14.92 -2.83
N THR A 149 -17.60 15.88 -2.26
CA THR A 149 -18.58 15.58 -1.20
C THR A 149 -19.71 14.70 -1.73
N ASP A 150 -20.05 14.83 -3.02
CA ASP A 150 -21.10 14.06 -3.66
C ASP A 150 -20.61 12.67 -4.13
N PRO A 151 -21.33 11.58 -3.81
CA PRO A 151 -20.96 10.23 -4.24
C PRO A 151 -20.99 10.03 -5.77
N GLY A 152 -21.89 10.73 -6.47
CA GLY A 152 -22.00 10.69 -7.93
C GLY A 152 -20.76 11.26 -8.62
N ALA A 153 -20.19 12.35 -8.10
CA ALA A 153 -18.93 12.89 -8.62
C ALA A 153 -17.74 11.95 -8.41
N ARG A 154 -17.65 11.30 -7.24
CA ARG A 154 -16.59 10.31 -6.95
C ARG A 154 -16.71 9.08 -7.83
N LEU A 155 -17.93 8.60 -8.07
CA LEU A 155 -18.19 7.49 -9.00
C LEU A 155 -17.88 7.90 -10.45
N ALA A 156 -18.29 9.09 -10.88
CA ALA A 156 -17.99 9.59 -12.21
C ALA A 156 -16.49 9.67 -12.49
N ALA A 157 -15.70 10.13 -11.51
CA ALA A 157 -14.25 10.15 -11.62
C ALA A 157 -13.65 8.74 -11.77
N ASN A 158 -14.16 7.73 -11.05
CA ASN A 158 -13.71 6.35 -11.22
C ASN A 158 -14.12 5.74 -12.57
N LEU A 159 -15.34 6.00 -13.05
CA LEU A 159 -15.80 5.55 -14.38
C LEU A 159 -15.00 6.19 -15.53
N ALA A 160 -14.36 7.33 -15.30
CA ALA A 160 -13.55 8.02 -16.29
C ALA A 160 -12.18 7.37 -16.52
N ILE A 161 -11.68 6.52 -15.61
CA ILE A 161 -10.33 5.97 -15.70
C ILE A 161 -10.37 4.55 -16.25
N ASP A 162 -9.65 4.31 -17.36
CA ASP A 162 -9.34 2.94 -17.77
C ASP A 162 -8.13 2.44 -16.99
N ASN A 163 -8.38 1.75 -15.87
CA ASN A 163 -7.32 1.21 -15.02
C ASN A 163 -6.45 0.16 -15.73
N ASN A 164 -7.00 -0.59 -16.70
CA ASN A 164 -6.21 -1.57 -17.46
C ASN A 164 -5.22 -0.85 -18.37
N GLU A 165 -5.68 0.19 -19.05
CA GLU A 165 -4.85 1.00 -19.93
C GLU A 165 -3.80 1.80 -19.14
N LEU A 166 -4.17 2.33 -17.97
CA LEU A 166 -3.22 2.95 -17.04
C LEU A 166 -2.11 1.97 -16.64
N VAL A 167 -2.47 0.74 -16.23
CA VAL A 167 -1.51 -0.33 -15.90
C VAL A 167 -0.60 -0.66 -17.09
N ARG A 168 -1.16 -0.74 -18.30
CA ARG A 168 -0.40 -1.03 -19.51
C ARG A 168 0.60 0.08 -19.85
N GLN A 169 0.17 1.34 -19.79
CA GLN A 169 1.00 2.47 -20.21
C GLN A 169 2.02 2.88 -19.15
N VAL A 170 1.60 2.97 -17.89
CA VAL A 170 2.43 3.52 -16.79
C VAL A 170 3.25 2.44 -16.12
N TYR A 171 2.62 1.31 -15.76
CA TYR A 171 3.25 0.22 -15.03
C TYR A 171 3.81 -0.90 -15.92
N LYS A 172 3.64 -0.81 -17.25
CA LYS A 172 4.07 -1.83 -18.22
C LYS A 172 3.58 -3.25 -17.88
N GLY A 173 2.42 -3.36 -17.24
CA GLY A 173 1.85 -4.64 -16.81
C GLY A 173 2.39 -5.19 -15.47
N PHE A 174 3.22 -4.42 -14.75
CA PHE A 174 3.75 -4.75 -13.42
C PHE A 174 2.90 -4.21 -12.26
N ALA A 175 1.59 -4.16 -12.47
CA ALA A 175 0.63 -3.79 -11.45
C ALA A 175 -0.70 -4.47 -11.77
N LEU A 176 -1.55 -4.65 -10.75
CA LEU A 176 -2.94 -5.03 -10.93
C LEU A 176 -3.85 -3.81 -10.89
N PRO A 177 -4.86 -3.70 -11.77
CA PRO A 177 -5.84 -2.62 -11.72
C PRO A 177 -6.64 -2.73 -10.42
N SER A 178 -6.85 -1.59 -9.76
CA SER A 178 -7.51 -1.58 -8.47
C SER A 178 -9.04 -1.66 -8.62
N ALA A 179 -9.67 -2.53 -7.83
CA ALA A 179 -11.13 -2.68 -7.82
C ALA A 179 -11.82 -1.99 -6.65
N THR A 180 -11.11 -1.79 -5.55
CA THR A 180 -11.66 -1.30 -4.30
C THR A 180 -10.53 -0.75 -3.44
N ALA A 181 -10.83 -0.35 -2.21
CA ALA A 181 -9.88 0.25 -1.28
C ALA A 181 -8.67 -0.65 -0.90
N VAL A 182 -8.72 -1.96 -1.18
CA VAL A 182 -7.68 -2.92 -0.80
C VAL A 182 -7.20 -3.75 -1.98
N SER A 183 -5.95 -4.21 -1.90
CA SER A 183 -5.39 -5.13 -2.89
C SER A 183 -5.95 -6.55 -2.77
N PRO A 184 -5.81 -7.40 -3.80
CA PRO A 184 -6.35 -8.76 -3.81
C PRO A 184 -5.86 -9.70 -2.71
N VAL A 185 -4.74 -9.37 -2.06
CA VAL A 185 -4.18 -10.17 -0.96
C VAL A 185 -4.86 -9.91 0.39
N HIS A 186 -5.72 -8.90 0.47
CA HIS A 186 -6.43 -8.53 1.69
C HIS A 186 -7.63 -9.44 1.96
N LEU A 187 -7.88 -9.71 3.24
CA LEU A 187 -9.02 -10.51 3.69
C LEU A 187 -10.35 -9.90 3.19
N GLY A 188 -11.20 -10.73 2.59
CA GLY A 188 -12.50 -10.35 2.06
C GLY A 188 -12.53 -9.97 0.59
N PHE A 189 -11.38 -9.70 -0.04
CA PHE A 189 -11.35 -9.37 -1.47
C PHE A 189 -11.86 -10.52 -2.34
N THR A 190 -11.34 -11.73 -2.14
CA THR A 190 -11.78 -12.93 -2.89
C THR A 190 -13.27 -13.18 -2.74
N GLN A 191 -13.81 -13.01 -1.53
CA GLN A 191 -15.23 -13.17 -1.24
C GLN A 191 -16.09 -12.04 -1.85
N ALA A 192 -15.53 -10.86 -2.04
CA ALA A 192 -16.22 -9.72 -2.65
C ALA A 192 -16.51 -9.95 -4.15
N GLY A 193 -15.69 -10.78 -4.82
CA GLY A 193 -15.88 -11.11 -6.24
C GLY A 193 -15.82 -9.89 -7.16
N LEU A 194 -15.03 -8.88 -6.78
CA LEU A 194 -14.98 -7.60 -7.49
C LEU A 194 -14.02 -7.63 -8.67
N SER A 195 -14.41 -6.93 -9.73
CA SER A 195 -13.51 -6.49 -10.81
C SER A 195 -13.34 -4.97 -10.73
N PRO A 196 -12.32 -4.38 -11.38
CA PRO A 196 -12.17 -2.92 -11.47
C PRO A 196 -13.47 -2.21 -11.84
N VAL A 197 -13.63 -0.96 -11.36
CA VAL A 197 -14.75 -0.11 -11.80
C VAL A 197 -14.71 -0.03 -13.33
N PRO A 198 -15.83 -0.30 -14.03
CA PRO A 198 -15.81 -0.29 -15.49
C PRO A 198 -15.43 1.08 -16.05
N TYR A 199 -14.58 1.10 -17.07
CA TYR A 199 -14.34 2.32 -17.85
C TYR A 199 -15.59 2.65 -18.66
N ASP A 200 -16.30 3.70 -18.26
CA ASP A 200 -17.48 4.21 -18.96
C ASP A 200 -17.54 5.75 -18.91
N PRO A 201 -16.81 6.43 -19.81
CA PRO A 201 -16.84 7.89 -19.93
C PRO A 201 -18.23 8.45 -20.22
N SER A 202 -19.13 7.65 -20.82
CA SER A 202 -20.49 8.08 -21.12
C SER A 202 -21.32 8.17 -19.86
N ALA A 203 -21.27 7.14 -19.00
CA ALA A 203 -21.89 7.15 -17.68
C ALA A 203 -21.27 8.22 -16.78
N ALA A 204 -19.95 8.41 -16.83
CA ALA A 204 -19.26 9.48 -16.10
C ALA A 204 -19.81 10.87 -16.49
N ARG A 205 -19.88 11.18 -17.80
CA ARG A 205 -20.50 12.43 -18.29
C ARG A 205 -21.95 12.57 -17.88
N ALA A 206 -22.71 11.48 -17.86
CA ALA A 206 -24.12 11.50 -17.47
C ALA A 206 -24.29 11.88 -15.99
N LEU A 207 -23.47 11.32 -15.10
CA LEU A 207 -23.44 11.70 -13.68
C LEU A 207 -23.03 13.16 -13.48
N LEU A 208 -22.12 13.66 -14.32
CA LEU A 208 -21.59 15.02 -14.20
C LEU A 208 -22.52 16.14 -14.74
N LYS A 209 -23.65 15.81 -15.38
CA LYS A 209 -24.54 16.79 -16.02
C LYS A 209 -25.11 17.84 -15.06
N GLU A 210 -25.32 17.47 -13.81
CA GLU A 210 -25.92 18.35 -12.79
C GLU A 210 -24.87 19.18 -12.03
N PHE A 211 -23.59 18.98 -12.32
CA PHE A 211 -22.49 19.65 -11.63
C PHE A 211 -22.00 20.88 -12.40
N ASP A 212 -21.66 21.93 -11.65
CA ASP A 212 -20.90 23.06 -12.18
C ASP A 212 -19.40 22.71 -12.19
N LEU A 213 -18.83 22.55 -13.38
CA LEU A 213 -17.43 22.18 -13.61
C LEU A 213 -16.58 23.36 -14.09
N ILE A 214 -17.05 24.60 -13.90
CA ILE A 214 -16.31 25.79 -14.33
C ILE A 214 -15.01 25.94 -13.52
N GLU A 215 -15.03 25.64 -12.23
CA GLU A 215 -13.83 25.73 -11.39
C GLU A 215 -12.91 24.51 -11.60
N PRO A 216 -11.60 24.70 -11.77
CA PRO A 216 -10.68 23.59 -11.92
C PRO A 216 -10.52 22.82 -10.60
N ILE A 217 -10.56 21.50 -10.69
CA ILE A 217 -10.12 20.62 -9.59
C ILE A 217 -8.58 20.51 -9.60
N THR A 218 -8.00 20.41 -8.42
CA THR A 218 -6.55 20.28 -8.24
C THR A 218 -6.15 18.84 -7.92
N LEU A 219 -5.33 18.24 -8.78
CA LEU A 219 -4.64 16.96 -8.62
C LEU A 219 -3.28 17.19 -7.93
N ARG A 220 -3.22 17.02 -6.61
CA ARG A 220 -1.94 17.11 -5.90
C ARG A 220 -1.11 15.85 -6.09
N THR A 221 0.14 16.03 -6.52
CA THR A 221 1.00 14.96 -7.04
C THR A 221 2.40 15.08 -6.45
N PRO A 222 2.87 14.12 -5.65
CA PRO A 222 4.24 14.14 -5.15
C PRO A 222 5.25 13.80 -6.26
N GLU A 223 6.45 14.39 -6.22
CA GLU A 223 7.54 14.05 -7.17
C GLU A 223 8.09 12.63 -6.94
N TYR A 224 7.90 12.08 -5.74
CA TYR A 224 8.32 10.72 -5.40
C TYR A 224 7.33 10.07 -4.41
N MET A 225 7.18 8.75 -4.50
CA MET A 225 6.27 7.93 -3.69
C MET A 225 4.79 8.39 -3.77
N PRO A 226 3.96 7.76 -4.62
CA PRO A 226 4.22 6.49 -5.33
C PRO A 226 5.22 6.62 -6.49
N GLU A 227 5.81 5.49 -6.89
CA GLU A 227 6.59 5.43 -8.13
C GLU A 227 5.72 5.81 -9.34
N HIS A 228 6.32 6.52 -10.30
CA HIS A 228 5.66 7.03 -11.50
C HIS A 228 4.52 8.04 -11.27
N ALA A 229 4.48 8.71 -10.12
CA ALA A 229 3.42 9.65 -9.73
C ALA A 229 3.03 10.66 -10.83
N GLU A 230 4.00 11.31 -11.48
CA GLU A 230 3.71 12.27 -12.55
C GLU A 230 3.05 11.63 -13.78
N LYS A 231 3.48 10.41 -14.18
CA LYS A 231 2.88 9.66 -15.29
C LYS A 231 1.44 9.24 -14.95
N ILE A 232 1.20 8.83 -13.71
CA ILE A 232 -0.15 8.52 -13.20
C ILE A 232 -1.03 9.77 -13.28
N SER A 233 -0.56 10.91 -12.74
CA SER A 233 -1.33 12.15 -12.74
C SER A 233 -1.59 12.70 -14.13
N ALA A 234 -0.65 12.58 -15.06
CA ALA A 234 -0.88 12.97 -16.46
C ALA A 234 -2.00 12.13 -17.10
N PHE A 235 -1.98 10.81 -16.90
CA PHE A 235 -3.04 9.91 -17.39
C PHE A 235 -4.40 10.26 -16.77
N VAL A 236 -4.45 10.39 -15.45
CA VAL A 236 -5.69 10.70 -14.71
C VAL A 236 -6.22 12.08 -15.10
N ALA A 237 -5.38 13.09 -15.22
CA ALA A 237 -5.80 14.43 -15.65
C ALA A 237 -6.43 14.40 -17.04
N SER A 238 -5.81 13.70 -18.00
CA SER A 238 -6.37 13.54 -19.35
C SER A 238 -7.75 12.88 -19.31
N ALA A 239 -7.87 11.76 -18.60
CA ALA A 239 -9.11 11.00 -18.49
C ALA A 239 -10.24 11.79 -17.81
N LEU A 240 -9.94 12.54 -16.75
CA LEU A 240 -10.91 13.41 -16.09
C LEU A 240 -11.33 14.59 -16.99
N THR A 241 -10.41 15.16 -17.77
CA THR A 241 -10.74 16.20 -18.76
C THR A 241 -11.67 15.70 -19.86
N GLU A 242 -11.53 14.45 -20.33
CA GLU A 242 -12.41 13.85 -21.35
C GLU A 242 -13.88 13.72 -20.91
N VAL A 243 -14.14 13.67 -19.61
CA VAL A 243 -15.51 13.61 -19.06
C VAL A 243 -16.04 14.96 -18.57
N GLY A 244 -15.23 16.02 -18.70
CA GLY A 244 -15.67 17.41 -18.49
C GLY A 244 -15.04 18.13 -17.30
N PHE A 245 -14.21 17.48 -16.49
CA PHE A 245 -13.50 18.18 -15.42
C PHE A 245 -12.44 19.13 -16.00
N ARG A 246 -12.32 20.34 -15.44
CA ARG A 246 -11.12 21.15 -15.62
C ARG A 246 -10.10 20.72 -14.57
N VAL A 247 -8.89 20.33 -14.99
CA VAL A 247 -7.89 19.75 -14.08
C VAL A 247 -6.63 20.61 -14.05
N ASN A 248 -6.13 20.89 -12.85
CA ASN A 248 -4.80 21.45 -12.61
C ASN A 248 -3.96 20.41 -11.85
N ILE A 249 -2.73 20.15 -12.28
CA ILE A 249 -1.79 19.32 -11.52
C ILE A 249 -0.92 20.23 -10.66
N GLU A 250 -0.89 19.97 -9.36
CA GLU A 250 0.00 20.65 -8.41
C GLU A 250 1.09 19.67 -7.97
N LEU A 251 2.34 20.00 -8.30
CA LEU A 251 3.50 19.19 -7.93
C LEU A 251 3.96 19.49 -6.50
N GLU A 252 4.20 18.43 -5.74
CA GLU A 252 4.53 18.46 -4.32
C GLU A 252 5.96 17.94 -4.10
N THR A 253 6.88 18.87 -3.87
CA THR A 253 8.34 18.58 -3.82
C THR A 253 8.83 18.15 -2.44
N ASN A 254 8.01 18.35 -1.40
CA ASN A 254 8.34 17.99 -0.01
C ASN A 254 7.39 16.89 0.50
N ARG A 255 7.73 15.62 0.24
CA ARG A 255 6.87 14.47 0.59
C ARG A 255 6.53 14.37 2.09
N PRO A 256 7.45 14.64 3.04
CA PRO A 256 7.10 14.67 4.46
C PRO A 256 6.05 15.74 4.80
N GLU A 257 6.22 16.97 4.31
CA GLU A 257 5.22 18.03 4.52
C GLU A 257 3.91 17.76 3.80
N TYR A 258 3.96 17.21 2.59
CA TYR A 258 2.79 16.77 1.84
C TYR A 258 1.97 15.76 2.66
N ALA A 259 2.63 14.71 3.18
CA ALA A 259 1.99 13.72 4.06
C ALA A 259 1.38 14.37 5.32
N ARG A 260 2.12 15.27 5.96
CA ARG A 260 1.68 15.98 7.18
C ARG A 260 0.48 16.88 6.89
N SER A 261 0.48 17.57 5.75
CA SER A 261 -0.61 18.44 5.31
C SER A 261 -1.91 17.66 5.14
N ILE A 262 -1.84 16.48 4.51
CA ILE A 262 -3.01 15.65 4.27
C ILE A 262 -3.45 14.95 5.56
N GLY A 263 -2.58 14.17 6.19
CA GLY A 263 -2.96 13.31 7.32
C GLY A 263 -3.29 14.08 8.60
N LEU A 264 -2.45 15.06 8.97
CA LEU A 264 -2.62 15.75 10.26
C LEU A 264 -3.45 17.03 10.14
N ARG A 265 -3.34 17.74 9.01
CA ARG A 265 -4.04 19.02 8.81
C ARG A 265 -5.28 18.92 7.93
N LYS A 266 -5.57 17.73 7.36
CA LYS A 266 -6.70 17.48 6.46
C LYS A 266 -6.72 18.39 5.22
N GLN A 267 -5.55 18.93 4.86
CA GLN A 267 -5.34 19.75 3.67
C GLN A 267 -5.06 18.83 2.49
N VAL A 268 -6.10 18.25 1.91
CA VAL A 268 -5.99 17.33 0.76
C VAL A 268 -6.10 18.05 -0.59
N GLY A 269 -6.67 19.25 -0.66
CA GLY A 269 -7.03 19.89 -1.93
C GLY A 269 -8.38 19.35 -2.42
N ASP A 270 -8.55 19.11 -3.72
CA ASP A 270 -9.70 18.36 -4.24
C ASP A 270 -9.42 16.85 -4.22
N LEU A 271 -8.23 16.47 -4.68
CA LEU A 271 -7.75 15.10 -4.63
C LEU A 271 -6.23 15.00 -4.67
N ALA A 272 -5.69 13.99 -3.99
CA ALA A 272 -4.26 13.88 -3.71
C ALA A 272 -3.76 12.45 -3.92
N LEU A 273 -2.76 12.28 -4.79
CA LEU A 273 -2.13 10.99 -5.08
C LEU A 273 -1.33 10.50 -3.86
N PHE A 274 -1.53 9.25 -3.48
CA PHE A 274 -0.85 8.64 -2.35
C PHE A 274 -0.74 7.11 -2.50
N ASP A 275 0.15 6.50 -1.73
CA ASP A 275 0.32 5.06 -1.59
C ASP A 275 -0.09 4.57 -0.18
N SER A 276 -0.81 3.46 -0.12
CA SER A 276 -1.31 2.86 1.11
C SER A 276 -0.76 1.45 1.29
N THR A 277 -0.05 1.20 2.39
CA THR A 277 0.62 -0.06 2.71
C THR A 277 0.18 -0.79 4.01
N PRO A 278 -0.98 -0.56 4.65
CA PRO A 278 -1.41 -1.46 5.73
C PRO A 278 -1.53 -2.91 5.24
N ASN A 279 -1.15 -3.88 6.08
CA ASN A 279 -1.22 -5.30 5.72
C ASN A 279 -2.60 -5.93 5.98
N THR A 280 -3.56 -5.18 6.52
CA THR A 280 -4.88 -5.73 6.92
C THR A 280 -6.03 -4.87 6.42
N THR A 281 -7.13 -5.54 6.03
CA THR A 281 -8.36 -4.89 5.57
C THR A 281 -8.91 -3.98 6.66
N PHE A 282 -8.82 -4.40 7.92
CA PHE A 282 -9.22 -3.61 9.08
C PHE A 282 -8.55 -2.25 9.10
N ARG A 283 -7.21 -2.21 9.00
CA ARG A 283 -6.48 -0.95 9.07
C ARG A 283 -6.77 -0.04 7.90
N VAL A 284 -6.97 -0.60 6.71
CA VAL A 284 -7.38 0.20 5.55
C VAL A 284 -8.76 0.82 5.78
N LEU A 285 -9.74 0.05 6.25
CA LEU A 285 -11.11 0.54 6.43
C LEU A 285 -11.27 1.41 7.68
N ASP A 286 -10.69 1.03 8.82
CA ASP A 286 -10.78 1.78 10.09
C ASP A 286 -9.96 3.08 10.03
N ASP A 287 -8.68 3.03 9.62
CA ASP A 287 -7.79 4.22 9.70
C ASP A 287 -8.12 5.27 8.61
N LYS A 288 -8.84 4.87 7.54
CA LYS A 288 -8.92 5.66 6.29
C LYS A 288 -10.32 5.84 5.70
N VAL A 289 -11.26 4.95 5.96
CA VAL A 289 -12.62 5.00 5.38
C VAL A 289 -13.68 5.28 6.45
N SER A 290 -13.55 4.67 7.62
CA SER A 290 -14.51 4.84 8.70
C SER A 290 -14.52 6.25 9.27
N SER A 291 -15.71 6.83 9.40
CA SER A 291 -15.96 8.10 10.08
C SER A 291 -16.19 7.96 11.58
N GLU A 292 -16.04 6.76 12.14
CA GLU A 292 -16.25 6.54 13.59
C GLU A 292 -15.09 7.07 14.42
N ASN A 293 -13.85 6.85 13.96
CA ASN A 293 -12.63 7.25 14.67
C ASN A 293 -12.01 8.55 14.13
N ASN A 294 -12.45 9.02 12.95
CA ASN A 294 -11.86 10.13 12.20
C ASN A 294 -10.32 10.10 12.19
N ALA A 295 -9.75 8.91 11.96
CA ALA A 295 -8.31 8.66 12.05
C ALA A 295 -7.49 9.55 11.09
N THR A 296 -6.16 9.51 11.24
CA THR A 296 -5.22 10.37 10.51
C THR A 296 -5.47 10.42 9.01
N TRP A 297 -5.86 9.33 8.36
CA TRP A 297 -6.03 9.28 6.92
C TRP A 297 -7.49 9.33 6.45
N TRP A 298 -8.44 9.51 7.37
CA TRP A 298 -9.84 9.77 7.03
C TRP A 298 -10.01 11.22 6.55
N LEU A 299 -10.64 11.39 5.38
CA LEU A 299 -10.72 12.67 4.66
C LEU A 299 -12.16 13.09 4.36
N GLY A 300 -13.06 12.90 5.32
CA GLY A 300 -14.44 13.42 5.28
C GLY A 300 -15.48 12.45 4.72
N TYR A 301 -15.08 11.23 4.36
CA TYR A 301 -16.00 10.27 3.74
C TYR A 301 -17.06 9.79 4.73
N HIS A 302 -18.33 9.91 4.34
CA HIS A 302 -19.48 9.46 5.11
C HIS A 302 -20.39 8.56 4.26
N ASP A 303 -20.67 7.37 4.77
CA ASP A 303 -21.61 6.42 4.17
C ASP A 303 -22.22 5.56 5.27
N ALA A 304 -23.53 5.75 5.54
CA ALA A 304 -24.23 5.06 6.62
C ALA A 304 -24.33 3.55 6.41
N GLU A 305 -24.40 3.08 5.15
CA GLU A 305 -24.44 1.65 4.85
C GLU A 305 -23.07 1.02 5.09
N PHE A 306 -21.99 1.68 4.66
CA PHE A 306 -20.63 1.25 4.99
C PHE A 306 -20.42 1.19 6.51
N GLN A 307 -20.84 2.22 7.26
CA GLN A 307 -20.71 2.24 8.72
C GLN A 307 -21.44 1.06 9.37
N ARG A 308 -22.67 0.79 8.91
CA ARG A 308 -23.46 -0.36 9.40
C ARG A 308 -22.76 -1.69 9.09
N LEU A 309 -22.27 -1.88 7.87
CA LEU A 309 -21.56 -3.10 7.45
C LEU A 309 -20.24 -3.28 8.22
N PHE A 310 -19.49 -2.19 8.43
CA PHE A 310 -18.21 -2.23 9.12
C PHE A 310 -18.37 -2.50 10.63
N ALA A 311 -19.47 -2.05 11.25
CA ALA A 311 -19.81 -2.41 12.62
C ALA A 311 -20.06 -3.93 12.80
N GLU A 312 -20.64 -4.62 11.79
CA GLU A 312 -20.82 -6.08 11.81
C GLU A 312 -19.47 -6.83 11.82
N VAL A 313 -18.46 -6.28 11.14
CA VAL A 313 -17.11 -6.87 11.10
C VAL A 313 -16.50 -6.91 12.50
N LYS A 314 -16.62 -5.83 13.27
CA LYS A 314 -16.02 -5.71 14.62
C LYS A 314 -16.50 -6.81 15.58
N GLY A 315 -17.76 -7.22 15.46
CA GLY A 315 -18.35 -8.31 16.26
C GLY A 315 -18.07 -9.72 15.76
N THR A 316 -17.41 -9.89 14.61
CA THR A 316 -17.20 -11.20 13.97
C THR A 316 -15.77 -11.70 14.21
N VAL A 317 -15.61 -12.89 14.80
CA VAL A 317 -14.30 -13.45 15.17
C VAL A 317 -13.79 -14.51 14.18
N ALA A 318 -14.66 -15.38 13.66
CA ALA A 318 -14.26 -16.47 12.79
C ALA A 318 -13.81 -15.96 11.41
N ASP A 319 -12.61 -16.34 10.95
CA ASP A 319 -11.98 -15.81 9.73
C ASP A 319 -12.85 -15.91 8.47
N ALA A 320 -13.53 -17.05 8.26
CA ALA A 320 -14.42 -17.22 7.11
C ALA A 320 -15.60 -16.24 7.14
N ALA A 321 -16.19 -16.03 8.32
CA ALA A 321 -17.29 -15.07 8.50
C ALA A 321 -16.80 -13.62 8.38
N ARG A 322 -15.60 -13.32 8.89
CA ARG A 322 -14.95 -12.01 8.76
C ARG A 322 -14.66 -11.67 7.29
N GLY A 323 -14.13 -12.63 6.52
CA GLY A 323 -13.92 -12.47 5.08
C GLY A 323 -15.21 -12.08 4.35
N GLN A 324 -16.34 -12.73 4.67
CA GLN A 324 -17.64 -12.39 4.10
C GLN A 324 -18.17 -11.03 4.57
N ALA A 325 -17.93 -10.64 5.82
CA ALA A 325 -18.33 -9.32 6.32
C ALA A 325 -17.50 -8.20 5.65
N TYR A 326 -16.18 -8.39 5.51
CA TYR A 326 -15.31 -7.49 4.77
C TYR A 326 -15.71 -7.39 3.30
N ALA A 327 -16.07 -8.50 2.66
CA ALA A 327 -16.52 -8.51 1.27
C ALA A 327 -17.65 -7.52 0.99
N LYS A 328 -18.66 -7.48 1.88
CA LYS A 328 -19.77 -6.51 1.77
C LYS A 328 -19.30 -5.07 1.91
N CYS A 329 -18.36 -4.81 2.83
CA CYS A 329 -17.75 -3.48 2.99
C CYS A 329 -17.01 -3.07 1.70
N LEU A 330 -16.22 -3.99 1.13
CA LEU A 330 -15.44 -3.75 -0.09
C LEU A 330 -16.33 -3.51 -1.32
N GLN A 331 -17.46 -4.23 -1.41
CA GLN A 331 -18.50 -3.99 -2.43
C GLN A 331 -19.12 -2.60 -2.26
N ARG A 332 -19.47 -2.22 -1.02
CA ARG A 332 -20.07 -0.90 -0.75
C ARG A 332 -19.12 0.25 -1.07
N VAL A 333 -17.84 0.14 -0.69
CA VAL A 333 -16.87 1.19 -1.03
C VAL A 333 -16.57 1.22 -2.53
N GLN A 334 -16.72 0.13 -3.30
CA GLN A 334 -16.66 0.24 -4.77
C GLN A 334 -17.87 1.01 -5.33
N GLN A 335 -19.07 0.77 -4.79
CA GLN A 335 -20.30 1.44 -5.24
C GLN A 335 -20.33 2.93 -4.86
N ASN A 336 -19.79 3.27 -3.69
CA ASN A 336 -19.63 4.64 -3.24
C ASN A 336 -18.14 4.89 -2.89
N PRO A 337 -17.28 5.15 -3.88
CA PRO A 337 -15.85 5.22 -3.70
C PRO A 337 -15.41 6.38 -2.80
N PRO A 338 -14.66 6.13 -1.71
CA PRO A 338 -14.00 7.19 -0.96
C PRO A 338 -12.77 7.75 -1.70
N TRP A 339 -12.24 7.01 -2.68
CA TRP A 339 -10.98 7.30 -3.39
C TRP A 339 -11.14 7.10 -4.89
N LEU A 340 -10.24 7.72 -5.68
CA LEU A 340 -10.03 7.31 -7.06
C LEU A 340 -9.09 6.11 -7.07
N TYR A 341 -9.56 4.97 -7.54
CA TYR A 341 -8.76 3.75 -7.59
C TYR A 341 -7.79 3.77 -8.77
N VAL A 342 -6.52 3.42 -8.52
CA VAL A 342 -5.47 3.40 -9.56
C VAL A 342 -4.97 1.97 -9.78
N ALA A 343 -4.09 1.47 -8.92
CA ALA A 343 -3.46 0.17 -9.12
C ALA A 343 -2.86 -0.40 -7.83
N HIS A 344 -2.49 -1.68 -7.87
CA HIS A 344 -1.70 -2.39 -6.88
C HIS A 344 -0.38 -2.81 -7.54
N PRO A 345 0.71 -2.04 -7.39
CA PRO A 345 2.02 -2.38 -7.94
C PRO A 345 2.51 -3.75 -7.47
N GLU A 346 3.19 -4.47 -8.36
CA GLU A 346 3.90 -5.69 -8.00
C GLU A 346 5.27 -5.33 -7.42
N VAL A 347 5.74 -6.12 -6.45
CA VAL A 347 7.14 -6.12 -6.03
C VAL A 347 7.88 -7.11 -6.91
N ILE A 348 8.97 -6.68 -7.54
CA ILE A 348 9.76 -7.48 -8.49
C ILE A 348 11.17 -7.64 -7.97
N TRP A 349 11.70 -8.85 -8.05
CA TRP A 349 13.10 -9.12 -7.76
C TRP A 349 13.69 -10.12 -8.75
N ALA A 350 15.00 -10.13 -8.81
CA ALA A 350 15.74 -11.12 -9.58
C ALA A 350 16.94 -11.64 -8.79
N THR A 351 17.33 -12.87 -9.09
CA THR A 351 18.50 -13.52 -8.51
C THR A 351 19.43 -14.07 -9.58
N GLY A 352 20.70 -14.25 -9.20
CA GLY A 352 21.65 -15.01 -9.98
C GLY A 352 21.32 -16.51 -9.98
N PRO A 353 21.89 -17.30 -10.90
CA PRO A 353 21.66 -18.74 -10.95
C PRO A 353 22.01 -19.43 -9.61
N GLY A 354 21.14 -20.33 -9.15
CA GLY A 354 21.37 -21.10 -7.92
C GLY A 354 21.05 -20.36 -6.61
N VAL A 355 20.53 -19.13 -6.68
CA VAL A 355 20.10 -18.35 -5.51
C VAL A 355 18.58 -18.24 -5.51
N SER A 356 17.96 -18.56 -4.38
CA SER A 356 16.51 -18.50 -4.19
C SER A 356 16.17 -17.63 -2.98
N VAL A 357 15.25 -16.70 -3.14
CA VAL A 357 14.71 -15.88 -2.04
C VAL A 357 13.23 -15.65 -2.26
N HIS A 358 12.46 -15.55 -1.17
CA HIS A 358 11.03 -15.32 -1.25
C HIS A 358 10.66 -13.94 -0.70
N ILE A 359 9.80 -13.22 -1.41
CA ILE A 359 9.18 -11.99 -0.91
C ILE A 359 7.66 -12.19 -0.92
N GLY A 360 7.05 -12.05 0.25
CA GLY A 360 5.60 -12.12 0.38
C GLY A 360 4.92 -10.81 0.01
N ALA A 361 3.58 -10.80 -0.02
CA ALA A 361 2.79 -9.62 -0.37
C ALA A 361 3.01 -8.40 0.56
N SER A 362 3.51 -8.61 1.79
CA SER A 362 3.90 -7.53 2.70
C SER A 362 5.22 -6.84 2.32
N GLY A 363 5.94 -7.34 1.30
CA GLY A 363 7.25 -6.85 0.89
C GLY A 363 8.41 -7.32 1.78
N VAL A 364 8.17 -8.23 2.73
CA VAL A 364 9.20 -8.78 3.62
C VAL A 364 9.94 -9.92 2.92
N LEU A 365 11.26 -9.76 2.79
CA LEU A 365 12.17 -10.80 2.33
C LEU A 365 12.29 -11.92 3.37
N SER A 366 12.13 -13.15 2.92
CA SER A 366 12.33 -14.37 3.69
C SER A 366 13.41 -15.23 3.03
N LEU A 367 14.34 -15.71 3.85
CA LEU A 367 15.37 -16.66 3.48
C LEU A 367 14.90 -18.03 3.99
N THR A 368 14.32 -18.82 3.10
CA THR A 368 13.82 -20.17 3.40
C THR A 368 14.90 -21.21 3.18
#